data_AF-A0A914LX62-F1
#
_entry.id   AF-A0A914LX62-F1
#
_cell.length_a   1.000
_cell.length_b   1.000
_cell.length_c   1.000
_cell.angle_alpha   90.00
_cell.angle_beta   90.00
_cell.angle_gamma   90.00
#
_symmetry.space_group_name_H-M   'P 1'
#
loop_
_entity.id
_entity.type
_entity.pdbx_description
1 polymer ?
#
loop_
_entity_poly.entity_id
_entity_poly.type
_entity_poly.pdbx_seq_one_letter_code
_entity_poly.pdbx_strand_id
1 'polypeptide(L)'
;MIFSWLLFAPLAILFARFQRNPLKRLLGEQLWFQVHRFLNSVTILCTLLAIICIISATGGKWAGPKIGISINWGQAHAIVGTIASFLAFSQLISALFRCHPDSNSRIIFNVIHRLGGGSINNCLYKFSNLCQYFCSSFSYF
;
A
#
# COMPACT_ATOMS: atom_id res chain seq x y z
N MET A 1 1.77 2.45 10.83
CA MET A 1 1.37 2.88 9.46
C MET A 1 2.47 3.60 8.71
N ILE A 2 3.11 4.63 9.29
CA ILE A 2 4.10 5.48 8.60
C ILE A 2 5.22 4.69 7.91
N PHE A 3 5.95 3.84 8.65
CA PHE A 3 7.02 3.03 8.04
C PHE A 3 6.55 2.09 6.93
N SER A 4 5.36 1.50 7.08
CA SER A 4 4.77 0.66 6.04
C SER A 4 4.52 1.46 4.76
N TRP A 5 3.79 2.57 4.87
CA TRP A 5 3.27 3.31 3.74
C TRP A 5 4.24 4.30 3.11
N LEU A 6 5.15 4.89 3.89
CA LEU A 6 6.09 5.92 3.42
C LEU A 6 7.50 5.40 3.18
N LEU A 7 7.87 4.25 3.75
CA LEU A 7 9.21 3.68 3.58
C LEU A 7 9.15 2.38 2.77
N PHE A 8 8.50 1.34 3.28
CA PHE A 8 8.58 0.00 2.68
C PHE A 8 7.81 -0.12 1.36
N ALA A 9 6.58 0.40 1.28
CA ALA A 9 5.79 0.33 0.05
C ALA A 9 6.44 1.09 -1.13
N PRO A 10 6.88 2.37 -0.99
CA PRO A 10 7.56 3.07 -2.08
C PRO A 10 8.88 2.40 -2.45
N LEU A 11 9.65 1.92 -1.48
CA LEU A 11 10.90 1.22 -1.73
C LEU A 11 10.68 -0.04 -2.57
N ALA A 12 9.64 -0.83 -2.27
CA ALA A 12 9.28 -2.01 -3.05
C ALA A 12 9.01 -1.69 -4.53
N ILE A 13 8.34 -0.57 -4.80
CA ILE A 13 8.00 -0.12 -6.15
C ILE A 13 9.25 0.42 -6.88
N LEU A 14 10.05 1.23 -6.19
CA LEU A 14 11.29 1.78 -6.75
C LEU A 14 12.27 0.67 -7.12
N PHE A 15 12.45 -0.33 -6.27
CA PHE A 15 13.27 -1.51 -6.58
C PHE A 15 12.75 -2.26 -7.82
N ALA A 16 11.43 -2.48 -7.91
CA ALA A 16 10.83 -3.15 -9.07
C ALA A 16 10.96 -2.34 -10.37
N ARG A 17 11.19 -1.03 -10.29
CA ARG A 17 11.37 -0.14 -11.45
C ARG A 17 12.83 -0.02 -11.86
N PHE A 18 13.73 0.23 -10.91
CA PHE A 18 15.11 0.61 -11.21
C PHE A 18 16.10 -0.56 -11.15
N GLN A 19 15.80 -1.66 -10.45
CA GLN A 19 16.72 -2.78 -10.26
C GLN A 19 16.39 -3.99 -11.14
N ARG A 20 15.75 -3.78 -12.30
CA ARG A 20 15.47 -4.84 -13.28
C ARG A 20 16.73 -5.27 -14.03
N ASN A 21 17.71 -5.80 -13.32
CA ASN A 21 18.86 -6.46 -13.94
C ASN A 21 18.50 -7.95 -14.20
N PRO A 22 18.39 -8.38 -15.47
CA PRO A 22 17.97 -9.73 -15.82
C PRO A 22 18.99 -10.82 -15.45
N LEU A 23 20.25 -10.45 -15.20
CA LEU A 23 21.34 -11.37 -14.87
C LEU A 23 21.39 -11.72 -13.39
N LYS A 24 20.77 -10.91 -12.52
CA LYS A 24 20.74 -11.16 -11.07
C LYS A 24 19.51 -11.99 -10.71
N ARG A 25 19.72 -13.28 -10.40
CA ARG A 25 18.68 -14.20 -9.94
C ARG A 25 18.99 -14.70 -8.54
N LEU A 26 17.94 -14.93 -7.76
CA LEU A 26 18.01 -15.48 -6.42
C LEU A 26 16.85 -16.46 -6.26
N LEU A 27 17.16 -17.70 -5.85
CA LEU A 27 16.18 -18.79 -5.69
C LEU A 27 15.35 -19.05 -6.97
N GLY A 28 16.01 -19.08 -8.15
CA GLY A 28 15.38 -19.39 -9.43
C GLY A 28 14.55 -18.26 -10.06
N GLU A 29 14.29 -17.17 -9.33
CA GLU A 29 13.54 -16.00 -9.79
C GLU A 29 14.43 -14.75 -9.87
N GLN A 30 13.95 -13.70 -10.54
CA GLN A 30 14.71 -12.46 -10.68
C GLN A 30 14.87 -11.76 -9.33
N LEU A 31 16.08 -11.26 -9.00
CA LEU A 31 16.40 -10.67 -7.70
C LEU A 31 15.45 -9.53 -7.32
N TRP A 32 15.13 -8.66 -8.28
CA TRP A 32 14.19 -7.56 -8.03
C TRP A 32 12.80 -8.04 -7.63
N PHE A 33 12.36 -9.20 -8.15
CA PHE A 33 11.06 -9.77 -7.83
C PHE A 33 11.05 -10.32 -6.40
N GLN A 34 12.16 -10.94 -5.98
CA GLN A 34 12.35 -11.41 -4.61
C GLN A 34 12.34 -10.26 -3.60
N VAL A 35 13.12 -9.21 -3.87
CA VAL A 35 13.19 -8.01 -3.01
C VAL A 35 11.84 -7.28 -3.00
N HIS A 36 11.17 -7.14 -4.14
CA HIS A 36 9.84 -6.55 -4.21
C HIS A 36 8.84 -7.33 -3.36
N ARG A 37 8.83 -8.66 -3.48
CA ARG A 37 7.95 -9.52 -2.68
C ARG A 37 8.23 -9.38 -1.19
N PHE A 38 9.50 -9.43 -0.79
CA PHE A 38 9.92 -9.29 0.61
C PHE A 38 9.47 -7.94 1.20
N LEU A 39 9.74 -6.83 0.52
CA LEU A 39 9.36 -5.50 0.98
C LEU A 39 7.84 -5.32 1.06
N ASN A 40 7.07 -5.87 0.11
CA ASN A 40 5.60 -5.86 0.20
C ASN A 40 5.08 -6.73 1.35
N SER A 41 5.70 -7.89 1.63
CA SER A 41 5.33 -8.71 2.78
C SER A 41 5.56 -7.97 4.10
N VAL A 42 6.70 -7.31 4.27
CA VAL A 42 6.99 -6.47 5.45
C VAL A 42 6.00 -5.32 5.56
N THR A 43 5.69 -4.65 4.44
CA THR A 43 4.65 -3.59 4.37
C THR A 43 3.32 -4.09 4.93
N ILE A 44 2.82 -5.22 4.44
CA ILE A 44 1.53 -5.79 4.87
C ILE A 44 1.55 -6.17 6.35
N LEU A 45 2.63 -6.80 6.84
CA LEU A 45 2.76 -7.15 8.26
C LEU A 45 2.74 -5.89 9.16
N CYS A 46 3.50 -4.86 8.81
CA CYS A 46 3.50 -3.60 9.55
C CYS A 46 2.14 -2.88 9.48
N THR A 47 1.42 -2.97 8.36
CA THR A 47 0.06 -2.44 8.21
C THR A 47 -0.91 -3.19 9.11
N LEU A 48 -0.90 -4.53 9.12
CA LEU A 48 -1.74 -5.35 9.99
C LEU A 48 -1.55 -5.02 11.46
N LEU A 49 -0.29 -5.00 11.93
CA LEU A 49 0.03 -4.65 13.31
C LEU A 49 -0.48 -3.26 13.68
N ALA A 50 -0.32 -2.28 12.78
CA ALA A 50 -0.81 -0.93 13.03
C ALA A 50 -2.34 -0.84 13.03
N ILE A 51 -3.07 -1.60 12.21
CA ILE A 51 -4.55 -1.68 12.28
C ILE A 51 -4.97 -2.25 13.64
N ILE A 52 -4.33 -3.33 14.09
CA ILE A 52 -4.60 -3.93 15.41
C ILE A 52 -4.41 -2.89 16.52
N CYS A 53 -3.28 -2.17 16.52
CA CYS A 53 -3.03 -1.10 17.48
C CYS A 53 -4.10 -0.01 17.45
N ILE A 54 -4.54 0.42 16.25
CA ILE A 54 -5.60 1.44 16.11
C ILE A 54 -6.92 0.93 16.68
N ILE A 55 -7.34 -0.29 16.34
CA ILE A 55 -8.58 -0.89 16.84
C ILE A 55 -8.53 -1.05 18.37
N SER A 56 -7.41 -1.50 18.92
CA SER A 56 -7.22 -1.63 20.37
C SER A 56 -7.29 -0.26 21.06
N ALA A 57 -6.66 0.77 20.51
CA ALA A 57 -6.66 2.12 21.08
C ALA A 57 -8.04 2.80 21.02
N THR A 58 -8.87 2.51 20.00
CA THR A 58 -10.22 3.07 19.90
C THR A 58 -11.28 2.23 20.63
N GLY A 59 -10.89 1.11 21.26
CA GLY A 59 -11.83 0.17 21.85
C GLY A 59 -12.80 -0.42 20.82
N GLY A 60 -12.34 -0.61 19.58
CA GLY A 60 -13.13 -1.13 18.47
C GLY A 60 -14.14 -0.14 17.86
N LYS A 61 -14.14 1.13 18.28
CA LYS A 61 -15.05 2.13 17.74
C LYS A 61 -14.61 2.57 16.34
N TRP A 62 -15.57 2.63 15.41
CA TRP A 62 -15.35 3.15 14.07
C TRP A 62 -15.13 4.67 14.10
N ALA A 63 -14.02 5.12 13.49
CA ALA A 63 -13.62 6.52 13.44
C ALA A 63 -14.07 7.26 12.16
N GLY A 64 -14.71 6.58 11.21
CA GLY A 64 -15.12 7.17 9.93
C GLY A 64 -16.43 7.96 9.99
N PRO A 65 -16.88 8.49 8.84
CA PRO A 65 -18.03 9.38 8.77
C PRO A 65 -19.32 8.65 9.14
N LYS A 66 -20.24 9.36 9.80
CA LYS A 66 -21.60 8.90 10.08
C LYS A 66 -22.53 9.44 8.98
N ILE A 67 -23.52 8.63 8.59
CA ILE A 67 -24.51 9.01 7.58
C ILE A 67 -25.22 10.30 8.02
N GLY A 68 -25.27 11.31 7.16
CA GLY A 68 -25.97 12.57 7.40
C GLY A 68 -25.18 13.69 8.10
N ILE A 69 -23.86 13.54 8.30
CA ILE A 69 -23.00 14.57 8.94
C ILE A 69 -21.90 15.02 7.97
N SER A 70 -21.50 16.30 8.03
CA SER A 70 -20.34 16.80 7.31
C SER A 70 -19.06 16.06 7.72
N ILE A 71 -18.25 15.67 6.73
CA ILE A 71 -17.07 14.85 6.94
C ILE A 71 -15.91 15.72 7.40
N ASN A 72 -15.32 15.42 8.55
CA ASN A 72 -14.06 16.04 8.97
C ASN A 72 -12.84 15.28 8.41
N TRP A 73 -11.65 15.88 8.50
CA TRP A 73 -10.42 15.30 7.97
C TRP A 73 -10.06 13.94 8.59
N GLY A 74 -10.31 13.74 9.88
CA GLY A 74 -10.05 12.47 10.56
C GLY A 74 -10.94 11.34 10.04
N GLN A 75 -12.22 11.63 9.78
CA GLN A 75 -13.17 10.70 9.21
C GLN A 75 -12.85 10.38 7.74
N ALA A 76 -12.45 11.39 6.95
CA ALA A 76 -11.97 11.20 5.59
C ALA A 76 -10.68 10.34 5.56
N HIS A 77 -9.75 10.59 6.49
CA HIS A 77 -8.54 9.78 6.63
C HIS A 77 -8.88 8.32 6.98
N ALA A 78 -9.80 8.09 7.91
CA ALA A 78 -10.20 6.75 8.31
C ALA A 78 -10.82 5.95 7.14
N ILE A 79 -11.72 6.56 6.36
CA ILE A 79 -12.32 5.85 5.21
C ILE A 79 -11.31 5.59 4.09
N VAL A 80 -10.49 6.59 3.72
CA VAL A 80 -9.47 6.44 2.68
C VAL A 80 -8.42 5.42 3.09
N GLY A 81 -7.93 5.48 4.33
CA GLY A 81 -6.95 4.54 4.88
C GLY A 81 -7.49 3.10 4.94
N THR A 82 -8.77 2.93 5.25
CA THR A 82 -9.44 1.62 5.27
C THR A 82 -9.54 1.03 3.87
N ILE A 83 -10.01 1.81 2.90
CA ILE A 83 -10.10 1.39 1.49
C ILE A 83 -8.71 1.06 0.94
N ALA A 84 -7.71 1.91 1.20
CA ALA A 84 -6.34 1.69 0.77
C ALA A 84 -5.75 0.41 1.37
N SER A 85 -6.02 0.13 2.65
CA SER A 85 -5.57 -1.10 3.30
C SER A 85 -6.25 -2.33 2.70
N PHE A 86 -7.56 -2.28 2.44
CA PHE A 86 -8.28 -3.37 1.78
C PHE A 86 -7.72 -3.68 0.39
N LEU A 87 -7.49 -2.65 -0.43
CA LEU A 87 -6.84 -2.80 -1.74
C LEU A 87 -5.45 -3.41 -1.61
N ALA A 88 -4.65 -3.00 -0.62
CA ALA A 88 -3.33 -3.59 -0.38
C ALA A 88 -3.40 -5.08 -0.02
N PHE A 89 -4.40 -5.51 0.77
CA PHE A 89 -4.64 -6.93 1.04
C PHE A 89 -5.10 -7.70 -0.19
N SER A 90 -5.96 -7.12 -1.03
CA SER A 90 -6.36 -7.73 -2.29
C SER A 90 -5.15 -8.01 -3.19
N GLN A 91 -4.14 -7.14 -3.20
CA GLN A 91 -2.90 -7.34 -3.97
C GLN A 91 -2.10 -8.56 -3.48
N LEU A 92 -2.14 -8.88 -2.18
CA LEU A 92 -1.54 -10.11 -1.63
C LEU A 92 -2.29 -11.35 -2.11
N ILE A 93 -3.62 -11.32 -2.07
CA ILE A 93 -4.47 -12.43 -2.54
C ILE A 93 -4.24 -12.67 -4.03
N SER A 94 -4.22 -11.61 -4.84
CA SER A 94 -3.90 -11.73 -6.27
C SER A 94 -2.51 -12.33 -6.49
N ALA A 95 -1.51 -12.03 -5.66
CA ALA A 95 -0.18 -12.62 -5.78
C ALA A 95 -0.18 -14.15 -5.54
N LEU A 96 -1.08 -14.67 -4.69
CA LEU A 96 -1.25 -16.12 -4.47
C LEU A 96 -1.86 -16.80 -5.69
N PHE A 97 -2.82 -16.14 -6.35
CA PHE A 97 -3.47 -16.64 -7.57
C PHE A 97 -2.72 -16.23 -8.85
N ARG A 98 -1.41 -15.91 -8.76
CA ARG A 98 -0.61 -15.50 -9.92
C ARG A 98 -0.61 -16.60 -10.98
N CYS A 99 -1.05 -16.27 -12.19
CA CYS A 99 -1.02 -17.20 -13.32
C CYS A 99 0.43 -17.49 -13.78
N HIS A 100 0.63 -18.67 -14.41
CA HIS A 100 1.92 -19.04 -15.02
C HIS A 100 2.38 -17.95 -16.01
N PRO A 101 3.69 -17.66 -16.10
CA PRO A 101 4.22 -16.63 -17.01
C PRO A 101 3.76 -16.74 -18.47
N ASP A 102 3.52 -17.96 -18.96
CA ASP A 102 3.13 -18.23 -20.35
C ASP A 102 1.62 -18.26 -20.61
N SER A 103 0.80 -17.97 -19.61
CA SER A 103 -0.67 -17.96 -19.77
C SER A 103 -1.18 -16.64 -20.35
N ASN A 104 -2.19 -16.68 -21.23
CA ASN A 104 -2.85 -15.47 -21.75
C ASN A 104 -3.50 -14.62 -20.64
N SER A 105 -3.95 -15.27 -19.56
CA SER A 105 -4.50 -14.62 -18.36
C SER A 105 -3.47 -13.74 -17.61
N ARG A 106 -2.16 -13.90 -17.90
CA ARG A 106 -1.07 -13.08 -17.34
C ARG A 106 -1.21 -11.61 -17.73
N ILE A 107 -1.75 -11.30 -18.91
CA ILE A 107 -1.96 -9.91 -19.35
C ILE A 107 -3.00 -9.23 -18.45
N ILE A 108 -4.15 -9.89 -18.24
CA ILE A 108 -5.23 -9.41 -17.37
C ILE A 108 -4.72 -9.24 -15.94
N PHE A 109 -4.01 -10.26 -15.43
CA PHE A 109 -3.37 -10.20 -14.11
C PHE A 109 -2.43 -9.00 -13.99
N ASN A 110 -1.56 -8.77 -14.97
CA ASN A 110 -0.60 -7.66 -14.94
C ASN A 110 -1.30 -6.30 -15.00
N VAL A 111 -2.40 -6.17 -15.74
CA VAL A 111 -3.20 -4.93 -15.79
C VAL A 111 -3.85 -4.67 -14.44
N ILE A 112 -4.58 -5.64 -13.88
CA ILE A 112 -5.23 -5.52 -12.57
C ILE A 112 -4.20 -5.21 -11.48
N HIS A 113 -3.09 -5.95 -11.46
CA HIS A 113 -2.04 -5.78 -10.46
C HIS A 113 -1.37 -4.41 -10.55
N ARG A 114 -1.12 -3.89 -11.77
CA ARG A 114 -0.55 -2.54 -11.98
C ARG A 114 -1.55 -1.43 -11.66
N LEU A 115 -2.82 -1.59 -12.00
CA LEU A 115 -3.87 -0.60 -11.68
C LEU A 115 -4.12 -0.53 -10.17
N GLY A 116 -4.15 -1.67 -9.48
CA GLY A 116 -4.24 -1.71 -8.02
C GLY A 116 -3.06 -1.01 -7.35
N GLY A 117 -1.83 -1.32 -7.75
CA GLY A 117 -0.63 -0.65 -7.22
C GLY A 117 -0.50 0.82 -7.63
N GLY A 118 -0.90 1.17 -8.86
CA GLY A 118 -0.86 2.54 -9.39
C GLY A 118 -1.90 3.46 -8.75
N SER A 119 -3.10 2.95 -8.50
CA SER A 119 -4.17 3.69 -7.81
C SER A 119 -3.79 3.99 -6.36
N ILE A 120 -3.14 3.04 -5.69
CA ILE A 120 -2.57 3.23 -4.35
C ILE A 120 -1.45 4.29 -4.37
N ASN A 121 -0.55 4.25 -5.36
CA ASN A 121 0.52 5.25 -5.48
C ASN A 121 0.00 6.67 -5.75
N ASN A 122 -0.98 6.84 -6.62
CA ASN A 122 -1.59 8.16 -6.86
C ASN A 122 -2.30 8.70 -5.61
N CYS A 123 -2.91 7.82 -4.81
CA CYS A 123 -3.41 8.18 -3.47
C CYS A 123 -2.26 8.57 -2.53
N LEU A 124 -1.15 7.84 -2.51
CA LEU A 124 0.02 8.15 -1.68
C LEU A 124 0.74 9.43 -2.09
N TYR A 125 0.88 9.74 -3.37
CA TYR A 125 1.44 11.02 -3.83
C TYR A 125 0.53 12.21 -3.47
N LYS A 126 -0.80 12.03 -3.53
CA LYS A 126 -1.74 13.04 -3.03
C LYS A 126 -1.69 13.15 -1.50
N PHE A 127 -1.55 12.03 -0.78
CA PHE A 127 -1.51 11.99 0.67
C PHE A 127 -0.16 12.46 1.25
N SER A 128 0.96 12.22 0.57
CA SER A 128 2.29 12.72 0.97
C SER A 128 2.39 14.23 0.80
N ASN A 129 1.86 14.78 -0.30
CA ASN A 129 1.69 16.22 -0.47
C ASN A 129 0.78 16.80 0.63
N LEU A 130 -0.33 16.10 0.96
CA LEU A 130 -1.23 16.52 2.04
C LEU A 130 -0.57 16.47 3.43
N CYS A 131 0.27 15.47 3.70
CA CYS A 131 1.06 15.38 4.93
C CYS A 131 2.13 16.47 5.02
N GLN A 132 2.75 16.87 3.90
CA GLN A 132 3.67 18.02 3.86
C GLN A 132 2.94 19.33 4.18
N TYR A 133 1.73 19.53 3.64
CA TYR A 133 0.87 20.67 4.01
C TYR A 133 0.47 20.64 5.50
N PHE A 134 0.21 19.47 6.06
CA PHE A 134 -0.12 19.33 7.49
C PHE A 134 1.09 19.61 8.40
N CYS A 135 2.29 19.24 7.97
CA CYS A 135 3.54 19.51 8.69
C CYS A 135 3.92 21.01 8.63
N SER A 136 3.69 21.68 7.50
CA SER A 136 3.88 23.14 7.38
C SER A 136 2.89 23.97 8.19
N SER A 137 1.67 23.45 8.43
CA SER A 137 0.67 24.13 9.27
C SER A 137 0.94 24.01 10.78
N PHE A 138 1.79 23.05 11.19
CA PHE A 138 2.24 22.90 12.58
C PHE A 138 3.55 23.67 12.88
N SER A 139 4.12 24.36 11.89
CA SER A 139 5.31 25.20 12.07
C SER A 139 4.99 26.65 12.48
N TYR A 140 3.70 26.94 12.72
CA TYR A 140 3.19 28.25 13.15
C TYR A 140 2.47 28.20 14.51
N PHE A 141 2.73 27.17 15.31
CA PHE A 141 2.38 27.09 16.72
C PHE A 141 3.59 26.67 17.55
#